data_AF-A0A9E0VQC9-F1
#
_entry.id   AF-A0A9E0VQC9-F1
#
_cell.length_a   1.000
_cell.length_b   1.000
_cell.length_c   1.000
_cell.angle_alpha   90.00
_cell.angle_beta   90.00
_cell.angle_gamma   90.00
#
_symmetry.space_group_name_H-M   'P 1'
#
loop_
_entity.id
_entity.type
_entity.pdbx_description
1 polymer ?
#
loop_
_entity_poly.entity_id
_entity_poly.type
_entity_poly.pdbx_seq_one_letter_code
_entity_poly.pdbx_strand_id
1 'polypeptide(L)'
;GLDKQVRVIPKPMTAFKKPTHTQIDHGLMICNPPYGERWGEMEELRPLYESLGELAKRECPGWRLAVITGNAELAGELRLRAEKKYKLFNGTIPSQLLLFQLRGKEEQDRNTKEDNEREARKQASPLTEGATMFANRLKKNARKLNNWLKQSGVSCYRLYDADMPEYSVAVDIYDDAIHVQEYAPPADIDEQQANKHLTEVRQALQHLYPESSKKLFFKERRRQKGDSQYQRQQNRTRDNAVLTVTEGKAKFEVNLADYLDSGLFLDHRPVRRMIADMVDGKRFLNLFSYTAAATVQAVLGGAKTSLSVDMSNSYLDWAKRNFSLNEIDKDSHQLLRADCLEWLAVGEGEYDVIFLDPPTFSNSKKMDSVLDIQRDHPRLIDEAMAILAPGGTLVFSNNFRKFSMDEDVSDRYQVENITDSTLDPDFQRNQKIHNCWLIKKEQSDIEKEQSDSRKEQGVYKKAKNPWKK
;
A
#
# COMPACT_ATOMS: atom_id res chain seq x y z
N GLY A 1 22.06 50.78 8.71
CA GLY A 1 22.75 50.96 7.40
C GLY A 1 21.80 50.75 6.23
N LEU A 2 21.03 49.66 6.24
CA LEU A 2 20.04 49.34 5.21
C LEU A 2 18.66 49.97 5.46
N ASP A 3 18.48 50.71 6.54
CA ASP A 3 17.15 51.16 7.02
C ASP A 3 16.44 52.13 6.06
N LYS A 4 17.19 52.74 5.12
CA LYS A 4 16.65 53.57 4.03
C LYS A 4 16.25 52.77 2.78
N GLN A 5 16.67 51.51 2.68
CA GLN A 5 16.49 50.64 1.50
C GLN A 5 15.66 49.38 1.81
N VAL A 6 15.64 48.94 3.07
CA VAL A 6 14.93 47.73 3.53
C VAL A 6 13.91 48.12 4.58
N ARG A 7 12.65 47.80 4.33
CA ARG A 7 11.57 47.93 5.29
C ARG A 7 11.15 46.55 5.77
N VAL A 8 11.33 46.28 7.07
CA VAL A 8 10.92 45.03 7.70
C VAL A 8 9.60 45.26 8.43
N ILE A 9 8.60 44.40 8.18
CA ILE A 9 7.27 44.52 8.79
C ILE A 9 6.79 43.12 9.19
N PRO A 10 6.42 42.86 10.46
CA PRO A 10 5.82 41.60 10.87
C PRO A 10 4.35 41.57 10.45
N LYS A 11 4.01 40.72 9.48
CA LYS A 11 2.64 40.51 8.98
C LYS A 11 2.42 39.08 8.51
N PRO A 12 1.18 38.57 8.57
CA PRO A 12 0.85 37.32 7.89
C PRO A 12 1.01 37.49 6.38
N MET A 13 1.43 36.42 5.70
CA MET A 13 1.68 36.41 4.25
C MET A 13 0.46 36.91 3.46
N THR A 14 -0.74 36.51 3.86
CA THR A 14 -2.01 36.89 3.23
C THR A 14 -2.30 38.40 3.24
N ALA A 15 -1.64 39.16 4.13
CA ALA A 15 -1.76 40.62 4.20
C ALA A 15 -0.77 41.38 3.30
N PHE A 16 0.07 40.66 2.54
CA PHE A 16 0.95 41.28 1.56
C PHE A 16 0.13 41.95 0.46
N LYS A 17 0.48 43.20 0.15
CA LYS A 17 -0.04 43.96 -0.98
C LYS A 17 1.08 44.81 -1.56
N LYS A 18 1.10 44.95 -2.87
CA LYS A 18 2.03 45.86 -3.56
C LYS A 18 1.75 47.30 -3.12
N PRO A 19 2.77 48.11 -2.74
CA PRO A 19 2.55 49.50 -2.39
C PRO A 19 1.90 50.29 -3.53
N THR A 20 0.81 50.99 -3.25
CA THR A 20 0.03 51.75 -4.25
C THR A 20 0.44 53.22 -4.36
N HIS A 21 1.21 53.75 -3.41
CA HIS A 21 1.66 55.14 -3.39
C HIS A 21 2.85 55.42 -4.32
N THR A 22 3.44 54.38 -4.92
CA THR A 22 4.54 54.46 -5.87
C THR A 22 4.25 53.50 -7.02
N GLN A 23 4.39 53.97 -8.26
CA GLN A 23 4.24 53.10 -9.43
C GLN A 23 5.48 52.21 -9.56
N ILE A 24 5.28 50.88 -9.49
CA ILE A 24 6.36 49.88 -9.61
C ILE A 24 5.96 48.88 -10.69
N ASP A 25 6.34 49.12 -11.94
CA ASP A 25 5.84 48.34 -13.07
C ASP A 25 6.41 46.91 -13.09
N HIS A 26 7.64 46.73 -12.63
CA HIS A 26 8.31 45.42 -12.57
C HIS A 26 8.97 45.19 -11.21
N GLY A 27 9.01 43.94 -10.79
CA GLY A 27 9.70 43.57 -9.57
C GLY A 27 9.91 42.07 -9.43
N LEU A 28 10.58 41.70 -8.34
CA LEU A 28 10.84 40.32 -7.94
C LEU A 28 10.25 40.11 -6.55
N MET A 29 9.31 39.19 -6.44
CA MET A 29 8.95 38.60 -5.15
C MET A 29 9.89 37.43 -4.92
N ILE A 30 10.61 37.40 -3.81
CA ILE A 30 11.49 36.28 -3.45
C ILE A 30 11.15 35.77 -2.05
N CYS A 31 11.05 34.45 -1.89
CA CYS A 31 10.75 33.84 -0.61
C CYS A 31 11.43 32.48 -0.44
N ASN A 32 11.72 32.14 0.82
CA ASN A 32 12.17 30.83 1.26
C ASN A 32 11.12 30.27 2.24
N PRO A 33 9.96 29.77 1.75
CA PRO A 33 8.88 29.25 2.60
C PRO A 33 9.33 28.02 3.41
N PRO A 34 8.66 27.70 4.53
CA PRO A 34 8.96 26.50 5.31
C PRO A 34 8.69 25.23 4.48
N TYR A 35 9.54 24.22 4.58
CA TYR A 35 9.46 23.00 3.75
C TYR A 35 9.50 21.67 4.55
N GLY A 36 8.94 21.66 5.77
CA GLY A 36 8.65 20.45 6.55
C GLY A 36 9.81 19.89 7.41
N GLU A 37 11.07 20.14 7.06
CA GLU A 37 12.21 19.71 7.92
C GLU A 37 12.46 20.63 9.13
N ARG A 38 11.83 21.81 9.16
CA ARG A 38 12.02 22.81 10.24
C ARG A 38 10.73 23.20 10.97
N TRP A 39 9.55 23.02 10.35
CA TRP A 39 8.24 23.42 10.87
C TRP A 39 7.15 22.55 10.22
N GLY A 40 6.42 21.76 11.02
CA GLY A 40 5.16 21.09 10.66
C GLY A 40 5.25 19.84 9.76
N GLU A 41 4.21 19.01 9.80
CA GLU A 41 4.03 17.87 8.88
C GLU A 41 3.72 18.38 7.46
N MET A 42 4.17 17.67 6.40
CA MET A 42 4.06 18.14 5.02
C MET A 42 2.63 18.51 4.58
N GLU A 43 1.61 17.84 5.12
CA GLU A 43 0.20 18.12 4.82
C GLU A 43 -0.27 19.50 5.34
N GLU A 44 0.30 19.98 6.45
CA GLU A 44 -0.05 21.29 7.02
C GLU A 44 0.49 22.46 6.19
N LEU A 45 1.51 22.21 5.34
CA LEU A 45 2.18 23.24 4.56
C LEU A 45 1.60 23.42 3.15
N ARG A 46 0.81 22.47 2.64
CA ARG A 46 0.20 22.60 1.29
C ARG A 46 -0.67 23.85 1.15
N PRO A 47 -1.59 24.17 2.09
CA PRO A 47 -2.44 25.36 1.98
C PRO A 47 -1.62 26.67 1.95
N LEU A 48 -0.46 26.68 2.61
CA LEU A 48 0.45 27.82 2.63
C LEU A 48 1.06 28.06 1.24
N TYR A 49 1.53 27.01 0.56
CA TYR A 49 2.09 27.13 -0.79
C TYR A 49 1.03 27.48 -1.83
N GLU A 50 -0.17 26.92 -1.73
CA GLU A 50 -1.30 27.30 -2.57
C GLU A 50 -1.62 28.80 -2.42
N SER A 51 -1.78 29.24 -1.17
CA SER A 51 -2.05 30.65 -0.84
C SER A 51 -0.94 31.59 -1.33
N LEU A 52 0.33 31.16 -1.27
CA LEU A 52 1.47 31.93 -1.76
C LEU A 52 1.41 32.12 -3.28
N GLY A 53 1.09 31.04 -4.02
CA GLY A 53 0.94 31.10 -5.48
C GLY A 53 -0.20 32.02 -5.91
N GLU A 54 -1.35 31.94 -5.25
CA GLU A 54 -2.51 32.80 -5.52
C GLU A 54 -2.25 34.26 -5.19
N LEU A 55 -1.65 34.53 -4.03
CA LEU A 55 -1.28 35.87 -3.59
C LEU A 55 -0.30 36.53 -4.55
N ALA A 56 0.75 35.81 -4.96
CA ALA A 56 1.74 36.33 -5.90
C ALA A 56 1.10 36.73 -7.23
N LYS A 57 0.21 35.88 -7.77
CA LYS A 57 -0.55 36.19 -8.99
C LYS A 57 -1.45 37.41 -8.84
N ARG A 58 -2.17 37.51 -7.72
CA ARG A 58 -3.17 38.56 -7.47
C ARG A 58 -2.51 39.92 -7.26
N GLU A 59 -1.46 39.98 -6.45
CA GLU A 59 -0.88 41.25 -5.99
C GLU A 59 0.27 41.74 -6.89
N CYS A 60 0.93 40.83 -7.61
CA CYS A 60 2.12 41.13 -8.42
C CYS A 60 2.02 40.63 -9.88
N PRO A 61 0.95 40.95 -10.64
CA PRO A 61 0.89 40.59 -12.05
C PRO A 61 2.05 41.26 -12.83
N GLY A 62 2.65 40.52 -13.77
CA GLY A 62 3.79 40.96 -14.58
C GLY A 62 5.16 40.86 -13.88
N TRP A 63 5.19 40.54 -12.58
CA TRP A 63 6.44 40.39 -11.83
C TRP A 63 7.04 38.99 -11.97
N ARG A 64 8.26 38.82 -11.48
CA ARG A 64 8.87 37.51 -11.28
C ARG A 64 8.65 37.05 -9.84
N LEU A 65 8.45 35.75 -9.66
CA LEU A 65 8.50 35.08 -8.36
C LEU A 65 9.73 34.17 -8.30
N ALA A 66 10.46 34.21 -7.21
CA ALA A 66 11.57 33.33 -6.89
C ALA A 66 11.27 32.58 -5.59
N VAL A 67 11.24 31.26 -5.62
CA VAL A 67 10.99 30.43 -4.43
C VAL A 67 12.18 29.52 -4.20
N ILE A 68 12.76 29.60 -3.00
CA ILE A 68 13.74 28.63 -2.51
C ILE A 68 12.99 27.60 -1.67
N THR A 69 13.17 26.31 -1.97
CA THR A 69 12.53 25.23 -1.21
C THR A 69 13.40 23.97 -1.20
N GLY A 70 13.49 23.30 -0.05
CA GLY A 70 14.06 21.96 0.08
C GLY A 70 13.11 20.85 -0.40
N ASN A 71 11.83 21.18 -0.55
CA ASN A 71 10.79 20.21 -0.90
C ASN A 71 10.17 20.53 -2.27
N ALA A 72 10.40 19.65 -3.23
CA ALA A 72 9.90 19.78 -4.60
C ALA A 72 8.40 19.43 -4.73
N GLU A 73 7.82 18.69 -3.77
CA GLU A 73 6.39 18.36 -3.77
C GLU A 73 5.56 19.59 -3.39
N LEU A 74 5.95 20.30 -2.32
CA LEU A 74 5.31 21.56 -1.92
C LEU A 74 5.40 22.64 -3.00
N ALA A 75 6.47 22.65 -3.80
CA ALA A 75 6.59 23.57 -4.94
C ALA A 75 5.48 23.40 -5.98
N GLY A 76 4.90 22.21 -6.11
CA GLY A 76 3.77 21.94 -7.01
C GLY A 76 2.50 22.70 -6.61
N GLU A 77 2.30 22.90 -5.31
CA GLU A 77 1.11 23.57 -4.75
C GLU A 77 1.05 25.06 -5.10
N LEU A 78 2.16 25.68 -5.52
CA LEU A 78 2.16 27.06 -6.04
C LEU A 78 1.28 27.24 -7.29
N ARG A 79 0.93 26.15 -7.98
CA ARG A 79 0.15 26.15 -9.24
C ARG A 79 0.70 27.16 -10.27
N LEU A 80 2.02 27.24 -10.33
CA LEU A 80 2.80 28.11 -11.20
C LEU A 80 3.83 27.29 -11.96
N ARG A 81 4.08 27.65 -13.22
CA ARG A 81 5.10 27.00 -14.05
C ARG A 81 6.42 27.75 -13.92
N ALA A 82 7.45 27.08 -13.41
CA ALA A 82 8.78 27.65 -13.33
C ALA A 82 9.40 27.79 -14.73
N GLU A 83 9.94 28.95 -15.06
CA GLU A 83 10.74 29.20 -16.28
C GLU A 83 12.17 28.69 -16.11
N LYS A 84 12.73 28.80 -14.89
CA LYS A 84 14.09 28.31 -14.58
C LYS A 84 14.13 27.64 -13.21
N LYS A 85 15.01 26.65 -13.09
CA LYS A 85 15.27 25.92 -11.84
C LYS A 85 16.77 25.81 -11.63
N TYR A 86 17.24 26.18 -10.44
CA TYR A 86 18.63 26.04 -10.05
C TYR A 86 18.70 25.12 -8.83
N LYS A 87 19.52 24.08 -8.91
CA LYS A 87 19.83 23.23 -7.76
C LYS A 87 20.90 23.90 -6.92
N LEU A 88 20.72 23.93 -5.61
CA LEU A 88 21.67 24.52 -4.66
C LEU A 88 21.54 23.84 -3.30
N PHE A 89 22.50 24.06 -2.42
CA PHE A 89 22.42 23.60 -1.04
C PHE A 89 22.08 24.76 -0.12
N ASN A 90 21.06 24.59 0.73
CA ASN A 90 20.74 25.52 1.81
C ASN A 90 21.30 24.94 3.12
N GLY A 91 22.60 25.19 3.36
CA GLY A 91 23.36 24.45 4.37
C GLY A 91 23.59 23.01 3.89
N THR A 92 23.24 22.01 4.71
CA THR A 92 23.31 20.58 4.33
C THR A 92 22.08 20.09 3.58
N ILE A 93 21.06 20.93 3.40
CA ILE A 93 19.77 20.55 2.82
C ILE A 93 19.80 20.76 1.30
N PRO A 94 19.68 19.71 0.47
CA PRO A 94 19.47 19.86 -0.97
C PRO A 94 18.23 20.71 -1.23
N SER A 95 18.38 21.79 -1.99
CA SER A 95 17.33 22.78 -2.24
C SER A 95 17.28 23.19 -3.70
N GLN A 96 16.19 23.86 -4.07
CA GLN A 96 16.01 24.40 -5.42
C GLN A 96 15.54 25.85 -5.35
N LEU A 97 16.12 26.69 -6.19
CA LEU A 97 15.60 28.02 -6.52
C LEU A 97 14.77 27.91 -7.80
N LEU A 98 13.48 28.20 -7.68
CA LEU A 98 12.50 28.15 -8.76
C LEU A 98 12.13 29.58 -9.16
N LEU A 99 12.27 29.92 -10.46
CA LEU A 99 11.88 31.22 -11.00
C LEU A 99 10.61 31.10 -11.83
N PHE A 100 9.63 31.94 -11.57
CA PHE A 100 8.34 31.98 -12.24
C PHE A 100 8.08 33.36 -12.83
N GLN A 101 7.41 33.42 -13.97
CA GLN A 101 6.85 34.65 -14.52
C GLN A 101 5.35 34.71 -14.19
N LEU A 102 4.93 35.74 -13.47
CA LEU A 102 3.54 35.92 -13.04
C LEU A 102 2.74 36.56 -14.18
N ARG A 103 2.21 35.74 -15.09
CA ARG A 103 1.40 36.18 -16.24
C ARG A 103 -0.08 36.29 -15.89
N GLY A 104 -0.83 37.08 -16.65
CA GLY A 104 -2.27 37.27 -16.45
C GLY A 104 -3.09 36.00 -16.75
N LYS A 105 -4.33 35.95 -16.23
CA LYS A 105 -5.21 34.77 -16.26
C LYS A 105 -5.51 34.27 -17.70
N GLU A 106 -5.66 35.18 -18.67
CA GLU A 106 -6.03 34.86 -20.06
C GLU A 106 -4.91 34.19 -20.88
N GLU A 107 -3.64 34.52 -20.63
CA GLU A 107 -2.49 33.88 -21.31
C GLU A 107 -2.25 32.44 -20.81
N GLN A 108 -2.67 32.14 -19.59
CA GLN A 108 -2.48 30.83 -18.99
C GLN A 108 -3.51 29.82 -19.54
N ASP A 109 -4.76 30.24 -19.73
CA ASP A 109 -5.81 29.39 -20.32
C ASP A 109 -5.51 28.98 -21.77
N ARG A 110 -4.86 29.86 -22.56
CA ARG A 110 -4.38 29.53 -23.91
C ARG A 110 -3.27 28.48 -23.91
N ASN A 111 -2.28 28.61 -23.04
CA ASN A 111 -1.21 27.60 -22.90
C ASN A 111 -1.72 26.24 -22.40
N THR A 112 -2.76 26.22 -21.57
CA THR A 112 -3.34 24.97 -21.06
C THR A 112 -4.04 24.19 -22.17
N LYS A 113 -4.68 24.89 -23.13
CA LYS A 113 -5.20 24.29 -24.37
C LYS A 113 -4.10 23.77 -25.29
N GLU A 114 -3.04 24.57 -25.53
CA GLU A 114 -1.91 24.15 -26.37
C GLU A 114 -1.11 22.98 -25.78
N ASP A 115 -0.98 22.92 -24.45
CA ASP A 115 -0.32 21.80 -23.76
C ASP A 115 -1.17 20.52 -23.83
N ASN A 116 -2.50 20.61 -23.72
CA ASN A 116 -3.41 19.46 -23.97
C ASN A 116 -3.33 18.97 -25.42
N GLU A 117 -3.23 19.88 -26.40
CA GLU A 117 -3.04 19.52 -27.80
C GLU A 117 -1.65 18.92 -28.08
N ARG A 118 -0.60 19.36 -27.36
CA ARG A 118 0.74 18.75 -27.42
C ARG A 118 0.82 17.39 -26.75
N GLU A 119 0.15 17.17 -25.62
CA GLU A 119 0.05 15.87 -24.95
C GLU A 119 -0.73 14.88 -25.84
N ALA A 120 -1.82 15.32 -26.48
CA ALA A 120 -2.55 14.53 -27.48
C ALA A 120 -1.66 14.18 -28.70
N ARG A 121 -0.82 15.11 -29.19
CA ARG A 121 0.16 14.83 -30.26
C ARG A 121 1.28 13.87 -29.83
N LYS A 122 1.69 13.87 -28.56
CA LYS A 122 2.64 12.88 -28.01
C LYS A 122 2.02 11.49 -27.89
N GLN A 123 0.75 11.39 -27.48
CA GLN A 123 0.00 10.13 -27.48
C GLN A 123 -0.25 9.58 -28.89
N ALA A 124 -0.31 10.45 -29.90
CA ALA A 124 -0.43 10.08 -31.31
C ALA A 124 0.88 9.67 -32.00
N SER A 125 2.03 9.71 -31.29
CA SER A 125 3.29 9.19 -31.83
C SER A 125 3.25 7.66 -31.88
N PRO A 126 3.75 7.01 -32.95
CA PRO A 126 3.77 5.56 -33.03
C PRO A 126 4.57 4.99 -31.83
N LEU A 127 4.05 3.91 -31.24
CA LEU A 127 4.73 3.18 -30.17
C LEU A 127 6.14 2.78 -30.63
N THR A 128 7.12 2.81 -29.72
CA THR A 128 8.41 2.19 -29.99
C THR A 128 8.22 0.69 -30.23
N GLU A 129 9.20 0.03 -30.83
CA GLU A 129 9.19 -1.41 -31.01
C GLU A 129 9.06 -2.14 -29.65
N GLY A 130 9.79 -1.68 -28.63
CA GLY A 130 9.72 -2.22 -27.26
C GLY A 130 8.34 -2.02 -26.63
N ALA A 131 7.77 -0.81 -26.72
CA ALA A 131 6.42 -0.54 -26.22
C ALA A 131 5.35 -1.38 -26.96
N THR A 132 5.52 -1.60 -28.26
CA THR A 132 4.65 -2.48 -29.06
C THR A 132 4.73 -3.93 -28.59
N MET A 133 5.95 -4.43 -28.33
CA MET A 133 6.17 -5.78 -27.81
C MET A 133 5.50 -5.97 -26.44
N PHE A 134 5.70 -5.02 -25.52
CA PHE A 134 5.08 -5.03 -24.21
C PHE A 134 3.55 -4.97 -24.31
N ALA A 135 3.01 -4.08 -25.15
CA ALA A 135 1.56 -3.98 -25.39
C ALA A 135 0.96 -5.30 -25.94
N ASN A 136 1.64 -5.95 -26.87
CA ASN A 136 1.23 -7.25 -27.40
C ASN A 136 1.24 -8.33 -26.31
N ARG A 137 2.21 -8.29 -25.40
CA ARG A 137 2.26 -9.21 -24.26
C ARG A 137 1.08 -8.99 -23.30
N LEU A 138 0.79 -7.74 -22.95
CA LEU A 138 -0.38 -7.39 -22.12
C LEU A 138 -1.69 -7.87 -22.75
N LYS A 139 -1.89 -7.64 -24.06
CA LYS A 139 -3.08 -8.14 -24.79
C LYS A 139 -3.19 -9.67 -24.72
N LYS A 140 -2.08 -10.39 -24.85
CA LYS A 140 -2.06 -11.85 -24.76
C LYS A 140 -2.46 -12.33 -23.36
N ASN A 141 -1.95 -11.68 -22.31
CA ASN A 141 -2.30 -12.02 -20.93
C ASN A 141 -3.78 -11.70 -20.64
N ALA A 142 -4.27 -10.51 -21.03
CA ALA A 142 -5.67 -10.14 -20.89
C ALA A 142 -6.61 -11.15 -21.57
N ARG A 143 -6.30 -11.59 -22.79
CA ARG A 143 -7.08 -12.62 -23.50
C ARG A 143 -7.12 -13.95 -22.75
N LYS A 144 -6.02 -14.36 -22.13
CA LYS A 144 -5.97 -15.60 -21.33
C LYS A 144 -6.83 -15.52 -20.07
N LEU A 145 -6.81 -14.36 -19.39
CA LEU A 145 -7.55 -14.16 -18.14
C LEU A 145 -9.04 -13.87 -18.37
N ASN A 146 -9.43 -13.39 -19.56
CA ASN A 146 -10.79 -12.91 -19.85
C ASN A 146 -11.92 -13.88 -19.47
N ASN A 147 -11.77 -15.17 -19.77
CA ASN A 147 -12.81 -16.15 -19.41
C ASN A 147 -12.90 -16.35 -17.90
N TRP A 148 -11.76 -16.42 -17.22
CA TRP A 148 -11.72 -16.53 -15.75
C TRP A 148 -12.32 -15.29 -15.08
N LEU A 149 -11.93 -14.08 -15.50
CA LEU A 149 -12.45 -12.82 -14.95
C LEU A 149 -13.98 -12.72 -15.08
N LYS A 150 -14.53 -13.13 -16.23
CA LYS A 150 -15.99 -13.17 -16.45
C LYS A 150 -16.72 -14.17 -15.55
N GLN A 151 -16.09 -15.31 -15.27
CA GLN A 151 -16.69 -16.36 -14.44
C GLN A 151 -16.57 -16.05 -12.94
N SER A 152 -15.44 -15.48 -12.53
CA SER A 152 -15.13 -15.21 -11.12
C SER A 152 -15.68 -13.88 -10.62
N GLY A 153 -15.95 -12.92 -11.53
CA GLY A 153 -16.31 -11.55 -11.17
C GLY A 153 -15.17 -10.75 -10.54
N VAL A 154 -13.93 -11.24 -10.64
CA VAL A 154 -12.74 -10.54 -10.13
C VAL A 154 -12.46 -9.30 -10.96
N SER A 155 -12.32 -8.16 -10.29
CA SER A 155 -11.99 -6.88 -10.93
C SER A 155 -10.60 -6.35 -10.58
N CYS A 156 -10.00 -6.85 -9.49
CA CYS A 156 -8.61 -6.57 -9.10
C CYS A 156 -7.72 -7.78 -9.34
N TYR A 157 -6.73 -7.69 -10.23
CA TYR A 157 -5.92 -8.85 -10.66
C TYR A 157 -4.55 -8.46 -11.22
N ARG A 158 -3.62 -9.43 -11.24
CA ARG A 158 -2.31 -9.30 -11.87
C ARG A 158 -2.41 -9.52 -13.38
N LEU A 159 -2.14 -8.48 -14.17
CA LEU A 159 -2.15 -8.59 -15.65
C LEU A 159 -0.80 -9.07 -16.21
N TYR A 160 0.30 -8.72 -15.53
CA TYR A 160 1.66 -9.01 -15.97
C TYR A 160 2.57 -9.18 -14.77
N ASP A 161 3.43 -10.20 -14.77
CA ASP A 161 4.36 -10.46 -13.68
C ASP A 161 5.73 -10.88 -14.23
N ALA A 162 6.53 -9.87 -14.60
CA ALA A 162 7.87 -10.03 -15.18
C ALA A 162 7.95 -11.11 -16.28
N ASP A 163 6.93 -11.19 -17.14
CA ASP A 163 6.83 -12.22 -18.17
C ASP A 163 7.98 -12.21 -19.19
N MET A 164 8.66 -11.06 -19.32
CA MET A 164 9.75 -10.81 -20.26
C MET A 164 10.95 -10.27 -19.47
N PRO A 165 12.15 -10.87 -19.59
CA PRO A 165 13.32 -10.52 -18.77
C PRO A 165 13.67 -9.03 -18.76
N GLU A 166 13.51 -8.37 -19.91
CA GLU A 166 13.82 -6.95 -20.10
C GLU A 166 12.89 -6.04 -19.29
N TYR A 167 11.65 -6.49 -19.05
CA TYR A 167 10.60 -5.71 -18.40
C TYR A 167 10.29 -6.30 -17.03
N SER A 168 11.20 -6.10 -16.10
CA SER A 168 11.10 -6.56 -14.71
C SER A 168 10.12 -5.71 -13.90
N VAL A 169 8.85 -5.73 -14.28
CA VAL A 169 7.75 -5.05 -13.60
C VAL A 169 6.60 -6.02 -13.32
N ALA A 170 5.74 -5.62 -12.40
CA ALA A 170 4.46 -6.24 -12.18
C ALA A 170 3.36 -5.21 -12.45
N VAL A 171 2.32 -5.59 -13.19
CA VAL A 171 1.19 -4.71 -13.53
C VAL A 171 -0.07 -5.29 -12.92
N ASP A 172 -0.63 -4.57 -11.95
CA ASP A 172 -1.89 -4.88 -11.31
C ASP A 172 -2.99 -3.95 -11.81
N ILE A 173 -4.16 -4.52 -12.04
CA ILE A 173 -5.39 -3.80 -12.36
C ILE A 173 -6.21 -3.72 -11.07
N TYR A 174 -6.68 -2.53 -10.74
CA TYR A 174 -7.61 -2.25 -9.64
C TYR A 174 -8.80 -1.49 -10.21
N ASP A 175 -9.82 -2.21 -10.66
CA ASP A 175 -10.96 -1.65 -11.40
C ASP A 175 -10.50 -0.82 -12.61
N ASP A 176 -10.63 0.51 -12.56
CA ASP A 176 -10.21 1.42 -13.62
C ASP A 176 -8.81 2.02 -13.41
N ALA A 177 -8.13 1.67 -12.32
CA ALA A 177 -6.77 2.07 -12.00
C ALA A 177 -5.76 0.98 -12.33
N ILE A 178 -4.53 1.40 -12.63
CA ILE A 178 -3.41 0.52 -12.95
C ILE A 178 -2.25 0.85 -12.04
N HIS A 179 -1.75 -0.16 -11.34
CA HIS A 179 -0.60 -0.06 -10.46
C HIS A 179 0.57 -0.86 -11.04
N VAL A 180 1.71 -0.19 -11.22
CA VAL A 180 2.93 -0.78 -11.76
C VAL A 180 4.00 -0.78 -10.69
N GLN A 181 4.46 -1.97 -10.31
CA GLN A 181 5.56 -2.16 -9.36
C GLN A 181 6.81 -2.58 -10.12
N GLU A 182 7.91 -1.85 -9.92
CA GLU A 182 9.21 -2.25 -10.49
C GLU A 182 9.92 -3.26 -9.58
N TYR A 183 10.46 -4.33 -10.17
CA TYR A 183 11.39 -5.25 -9.50
C TYR A 183 12.83 -4.74 -9.62
N ALA A 184 13.78 -5.40 -8.95
CA ALA A 184 15.18 -5.08 -9.23
C ALA A 184 15.50 -5.48 -10.69
N PRO A 185 16.10 -4.57 -11.49
CA PRO A 185 16.59 -4.96 -12.80
C PRO A 185 17.65 -6.06 -12.63
N PRO A 186 17.74 -7.00 -13.59
CA PRO A 186 18.86 -7.92 -13.71
C PRO A 186 20.21 -7.20 -13.62
N ALA A 187 21.24 -7.88 -13.10
CA ALA A 187 22.54 -7.27 -12.83
C ALA A 187 23.26 -6.75 -14.09
N ASP A 188 22.86 -7.24 -15.25
CA ASP A 188 23.34 -6.91 -16.59
C ASP A 188 22.63 -5.72 -17.24
N ILE A 189 21.55 -5.19 -16.66
CA ILE A 189 20.82 -4.02 -17.19
C ILE A 189 21.29 -2.76 -16.47
N ASP A 190 21.77 -1.77 -17.23
CA ASP A 190 22.15 -0.47 -16.69
C ASP A 190 20.93 0.42 -16.39
N GLU A 191 21.15 1.49 -15.62
CA GLU A 191 20.09 2.41 -15.18
C GLU A 191 19.42 3.15 -16.35
N GLN A 192 20.14 3.42 -17.44
CA GLN A 192 19.58 4.11 -18.61
C GLN A 192 18.62 3.19 -19.38
N GLN A 193 19.00 1.93 -19.53
CA GLN A 193 18.18 0.90 -20.15
C GLN A 193 16.94 0.58 -19.30
N ALA A 194 17.07 0.49 -17.98
CA ALA A 194 15.92 0.33 -17.08
C ALA A 194 14.91 1.50 -17.20
N ASN A 195 15.40 2.74 -17.24
CA ASN A 195 14.57 3.93 -17.46
C ASN A 195 13.88 3.93 -18.85
N LYS A 196 14.57 3.43 -19.89
CA LYS A 196 13.97 3.23 -21.21
C LYS A 196 12.83 2.22 -21.15
N HIS A 197 13.05 1.06 -20.54
CA HIS A 197 12.02 0.02 -20.42
C HIS A 197 10.80 0.52 -19.63
N LEU A 198 10.98 1.25 -18.52
CA LEU A 198 9.87 1.88 -17.79
C LEU A 198 9.09 2.89 -18.64
N THR A 199 9.78 3.65 -19.50
CA THR A 199 9.14 4.57 -20.44
C THR A 199 8.30 3.80 -21.47
N GLU A 200 8.80 2.68 -21.97
CA GLU A 200 8.08 1.81 -22.91
C GLU A 200 6.87 1.14 -22.26
N VAL A 201 6.98 0.70 -21.00
CA VAL A 201 5.84 0.21 -20.19
C VAL A 201 4.75 1.28 -20.08
N ARG A 202 5.13 2.52 -19.76
CA ARG A 202 4.18 3.64 -19.64
C ARG A 202 3.49 3.94 -20.96
N GLN A 203 4.22 4.00 -22.06
CA GLN A 203 3.64 4.22 -23.40
C GLN A 203 2.66 3.11 -23.78
N ALA A 204 3.04 1.86 -23.54
CA ALA A 204 2.18 0.71 -23.82
C ALA A 204 0.89 0.75 -23.00
N LEU A 205 0.96 1.05 -21.70
CA LEU A 205 -0.21 1.13 -20.83
C LEU A 205 -1.13 2.29 -21.22
N GLN A 206 -0.58 3.48 -21.51
CA GLN A 206 -1.37 4.63 -21.97
C GLN A 206 -2.04 4.37 -23.32
N HIS A 207 -1.39 3.63 -24.22
CA HIS A 207 -1.96 3.25 -25.51
C HIS A 207 -3.09 2.23 -25.37
N LEU A 208 -2.95 1.25 -24.48
CA LEU A 208 -3.96 0.19 -24.29
C LEU A 208 -5.12 0.61 -23.41
N TYR A 209 -4.86 1.45 -22.41
CA TYR A 209 -5.82 1.88 -21.40
C TYR A 209 -5.82 3.41 -21.30
N PRO A 210 -6.21 4.12 -22.37
CA PRO A 210 -6.19 5.58 -22.41
C PRO A 210 -7.05 6.20 -21.30
N GLU A 211 -8.19 5.58 -20.99
CA GLU A 211 -9.10 6.01 -19.91
C GLU A 211 -8.44 5.96 -18.53
N SER A 212 -7.52 5.02 -18.30
CA SER A 212 -6.78 4.86 -17.04
C SER A 212 -5.54 5.77 -16.97
N SER A 213 -5.28 6.62 -17.96
CA SER A 213 -4.05 7.45 -18.00
C SER A 213 -3.91 8.37 -16.78
N LYS A 214 -5.03 8.82 -16.20
CA LYS A 214 -5.05 9.62 -14.97
C LYS A 214 -5.06 8.79 -13.68
N LYS A 215 -5.16 7.46 -13.79
CA LYS A 215 -5.17 6.49 -12.69
C LYS A 215 -4.07 5.44 -12.88
N LEU A 216 -2.95 5.87 -13.44
CA LEU A 216 -1.78 5.05 -13.69
C LEU A 216 -0.70 5.40 -12.66
N PHE A 217 -0.39 4.44 -11.80
CA PHE A 217 0.50 4.58 -10.66
C PHE A 217 1.77 3.76 -10.86
N PHE A 218 2.95 4.35 -10.64
CA PHE A 218 4.23 3.66 -10.73
C PHE A 218 4.97 3.72 -9.40
N LYS A 219 5.40 2.56 -8.91
CA LYS A 219 6.32 2.42 -7.78
C LYS A 219 7.69 1.98 -8.28
N GLU A 220 8.57 2.95 -8.43
CA GLU A 220 9.97 2.75 -8.84
C GLU A 220 10.83 2.29 -7.66
N ARG A 221 11.68 1.28 -7.87
CA ARG A 221 12.55 0.75 -6.82
C ARG A 221 13.90 1.46 -6.82
N ARG A 222 13.98 2.69 -6.30
CA ARG A 222 15.29 3.34 -6.10
C ARG A 222 15.90 2.94 -4.76
N ARG A 223 16.99 2.16 -4.80
CA ARG A 223 17.95 2.11 -3.68
C ARG A 223 18.43 3.55 -3.46
N GLN A 224 18.14 4.14 -2.30
CA GLN A 224 18.80 5.37 -1.88
C GLN A 224 20.29 5.06 -1.62
N LYS A 225 21.11 5.10 -2.67
CA LYS A 225 22.57 5.19 -2.56
C LYS A 225 22.98 6.59 -3.01
N GLY A 226 23.21 7.48 -2.05
CA GLY A 226 23.74 8.82 -2.31
C GLY A 226 22.82 9.72 -3.14
N ASP A 227 23.26 10.96 -3.33
CA ASP A 227 22.49 12.17 -3.65
C ASP A 227 21.92 12.26 -5.09
N SER A 228 21.60 11.13 -5.74
CA SER A 228 21.10 11.09 -7.12
C SER A 228 19.59 11.33 -7.19
N GLN A 229 19.20 12.59 -6.95
CA GLN A 229 17.83 13.07 -7.16
C GLN A 229 17.57 13.35 -8.65
N TYR A 230 17.25 12.30 -9.41
CA TYR A 230 16.62 12.45 -10.73
C TYR A 230 15.12 12.75 -10.58
N GLN A 231 14.69 13.76 -11.34
CA GLN A 231 13.37 14.38 -11.35
C GLN A 231 12.23 13.36 -11.20
N ARG A 232 11.58 13.32 -10.03
CA ARG A 232 10.19 12.87 -9.93
C ARG A 232 9.38 13.74 -10.90
N GLN A 233 9.09 13.21 -12.09
CA GLN A 233 8.13 13.83 -12.98
C GLN A 233 6.82 13.92 -12.21
N GLN A 234 6.22 15.12 -12.26
CA GLN A 234 5.01 15.52 -11.57
C GLN A 234 4.04 14.34 -11.38
N ASN A 235 3.93 13.84 -10.15
CA ASN A 235 2.82 12.96 -9.75
C ASN A 235 1.53 13.80 -9.76
N ARG A 236 0.98 14.04 -10.95
CA ARG A 236 -0.37 14.58 -11.16
C ARG A 236 -1.46 13.62 -10.66
N THR A 237 -1.09 12.41 -10.23
CA THR A 237 -1.97 11.28 -9.90
C THR A 237 -2.16 11.04 -8.39
N ARG A 238 -1.77 11.95 -7.49
CA ARG A 238 -2.13 11.78 -6.06
C ARG A 238 -3.62 12.03 -5.77
N ASP A 239 -4.27 12.87 -6.57
CA ASP A 239 -5.73 13.00 -6.53
C ASP A 239 -6.35 11.67 -7.01
N ASN A 240 -7.06 10.95 -6.14
CA ASN A 240 -7.62 9.60 -6.33
C ASN A 240 -6.64 8.42 -6.18
N ALA A 241 -5.53 8.57 -5.45
CA ALA A 241 -4.65 7.44 -5.11
C ALA A 241 -5.32 6.40 -4.19
N VAL A 242 -6.29 6.85 -3.39
CA VAL A 242 -7.13 6.02 -2.54
C VAL A 242 -8.42 5.70 -3.29
N LEU A 243 -8.74 4.42 -3.42
CA LEU A 243 -9.99 3.96 -4.04
C LEU A 243 -10.60 2.80 -3.25
N THR A 244 -11.91 2.63 -3.39
CA THR A 244 -12.61 1.45 -2.89
C THR A 244 -12.76 0.44 -4.00
N VAL A 245 -12.31 -0.79 -3.77
CA VAL A 245 -12.42 -1.93 -4.68
C VAL A 245 -13.28 -3.04 -4.07
N THR A 246 -13.67 -4.02 -4.89
CA THR A 246 -14.44 -5.18 -4.43
C THR A 246 -13.72 -6.50 -4.66
N GLU A 247 -13.88 -7.43 -3.73
CA GLU A 247 -13.49 -8.83 -3.88
C GLU A 247 -14.62 -9.74 -3.37
N GLY A 248 -15.37 -10.33 -4.30
CA GLY A 248 -16.61 -11.02 -3.95
C GLY A 248 -17.63 -10.06 -3.35
N LYS A 249 -18.10 -10.34 -2.12
CA LYS A 249 -19.03 -9.46 -1.39
C LYS A 249 -18.31 -8.35 -0.61
N ALA A 250 -17.00 -8.45 -0.43
CA ALA A 250 -16.21 -7.53 0.38
C ALA A 250 -15.83 -6.26 -0.38
N LYS A 251 -15.82 -5.14 0.33
CA LYS A 251 -15.27 -3.85 -0.12
C LYS A 251 -13.97 -3.53 0.62
N PHE A 252 -12.97 -3.04 -0.09
CA PHE A 252 -11.67 -2.69 0.48
C PHE A 252 -11.21 -1.32 0.03
N GLU A 253 -10.62 -0.54 0.94
CA GLU A 253 -9.84 0.63 0.57
C GLU A 253 -8.43 0.17 0.14
N VAL A 254 -7.96 0.62 -1.02
CA VAL A 254 -6.58 0.47 -1.48
C VAL A 254 -5.97 1.86 -1.73
N ASN A 255 -4.66 1.98 -1.52
CA ASN A 255 -3.87 3.18 -1.81
C ASN A 255 -2.71 2.82 -2.73
N LEU A 256 -2.75 3.31 -3.97
CA LEU A 256 -1.81 2.93 -5.02
C LEU A 256 -0.55 3.80 -5.09
N ALA A 257 -0.43 4.83 -4.23
CA ALA A 257 0.66 5.81 -4.32
C ALA A 257 1.51 5.93 -3.05
N ASP A 258 0.91 5.94 -1.86
CA ASP A 258 1.57 6.49 -0.66
C ASP A 258 2.31 5.45 0.18
N TYR A 259 1.93 4.17 0.06
CA TYR A 259 2.52 3.06 0.82
C TYR A 259 3.38 2.17 -0.07
N LEU A 260 4.19 1.28 0.53
CA LEU A 260 4.96 0.29 -0.23
C LEU A 260 4.02 -0.68 -0.95
N ASP A 261 3.02 -1.21 -0.24
CA ASP A 261 1.97 -2.07 -0.77
C ASP A 261 0.68 -1.29 -1.05
N SER A 262 -0.31 -1.92 -1.70
CA SER A 262 -1.56 -1.27 -2.10
C SER A 262 -2.63 -1.29 -1.00
N GLY A 263 -2.49 -2.10 0.04
CA GLY A 263 -3.54 -2.34 1.04
C GLY A 263 -4.28 -3.67 0.87
N LEU A 264 -4.09 -4.37 -0.25
CA LEU A 264 -4.71 -5.66 -0.54
C LEU A 264 -3.75 -6.56 -1.35
N PHE A 265 -3.30 -7.66 -0.75
CA PHE A 265 -2.48 -8.67 -1.44
C PHE A 265 -3.37 -9.55 -2.34
N LEU A 266 -3.25 -9.36 -3.66
CA LEU A 266 -4.12 -10.01 -4.64
C LEU A 266 -3.90 -11.53 -4.74
N ASP A 267 -2.69 -11.99 -4.45
CA ASP A 267 -2.26 -13.38 -4.46
C ASP A 267 -2.96 -14.23 -3.38
N HIS A 268 -3.28 -13.65 -2.22
CA HIS A 268 -4.04 -14.33 -1.16
C HIS A 268 -5.56 -14.38 -1.38
N ARG A 269 -6.07 -13.92 -2.52
CA ARG A 269 -7.53 -13.94 -2.81
C ARG A 269 -8.15 -15.32 -2.61
N PRO A 270 -7.58 -16.43 -3.12
CA PRO A 270 -8.13 -17.77 -2.88
C PRO A 270 -8.13 -18.17 -1.40
N VAL A 271 -7.08 -17.81 -0.66
CA VAL A 271 -6.97 -18.10 0.80
C VAL A 271 -8.09 -17.38 1.55
N ARG A 272 -8.32 -16.10 1.24
CA ARG A 272 -9.41 -15.32 1.85
C ARG A 272 -10.79 -15.90 1.55
N ARG A 273 -11.04 -16.35 0.32
CA ARG A 273 -12.29 -17.04 -0.06
C ARG A 273 -12.46 -18.35 0.72
N MET A 274 -11.40 -19.17 0.79
CA MET A 274 -11.40 -20.42 1.54
C MET A 274 -11.69 -20.20 3.04
N ILE A 275 -11.10 -19.16 3.65
CA ILE A 275 -11.41 -18.76 5.03
C ILE A 275 -12.90 -18.43 5.16
N ALA A 276 -13.45 -17.60 4.27
CA ALA A 276 -14.87 -17.24 4.30
C ALA A 276 -15.79 -18.47 4.23
N ASP A 277 -15.44 -19.48 3.43
CA ASP A 277 -16.24 -20.69 3.25
C ASP A 277 -16.23 -21.63 4.48
N MET A 278 -15.27 -21.48 5.40
CA MET A 278 -15.12 -22.39 6.56
C MET A 278 -15.47 -21.78 7.92
N VAL A 279 -15.86 -20.50 8.00
CA VAL A 279 -16.02 -19.75 9.26
C VAL A 279 -17.46 -19.51 9.70
N ASP A 280 -18.47 -20.02 8.99
CA ASP A 280 -19.87 -19.83 9.36
C ASP A 280 -20.14 -20.29 10.81
N GLY A 281 -20.63 -19.36 11.65
CA GLY A 281 -20.88 -19.57 13.08
C GLY A 281 -19.64 -19.70 13.98
N LYS A 282 -18.43 -19.51 13.44
CA LYS A 282 -17.16 -19.78 14.13
C LYS A 282 -16.46 -18.53 14.68
N ARG A 283 -15.57 -18.74 15.65
CA ARG A 283 -14.65 -17.74 16.21
C ARG A 283 -13.38 -17.68 15.36
N PHE A 284 -13.09 -16.52 14.78
CA PHE A 284 -11.96 -16.30 13.88
C PHE A 284 -10.85 -15.45 14.50
N LEU A 285 -9.61 -15.92 14.48
CA LEU A 285 -8.43 -15.13 14.86
C LEU A 285 -7.59 -14.81 13.62
N ASN A 286 -7.15 -13.57 13.48
CA ASN A 286 -6.26 -13.12 12.41
C ASN A 286 -5.02 -12.44 12.99
N LEU A 287 -3.87 -13.09 12.88
CA LEU A 287 -2.58 -12.61 13.39
C LEU A 287 -1.76 -12.01 12.24
N PHE A 288 -1.03 -10.93 12.51
CA PHE A 288 -0.35 -10.11 11.48
C PHE A 288 -1.35 -9.56 10.46
N SER A 289 -2.47 -9.06 10.99
CA SER A 289 -3.69 -8.85 10.22
C SER A 289 -3.61 -7.78 9.12
N TYR A 290 -2.59 -6.91 9.14
CA TYR A 290 -2.44 -5.82 8.18
C TYR A 290 -3.71 -4.96 8.10
N THR A 291 -4.33 -4.84 6.92
CA THR A 291 -5.58 -4.11 6.69
C THR A 291 -6.85 -4.94 7.00
N ALA A 292 -6.67 -6.10 7.65
CA ALA A 292 -7.70 -7.05 8.06
C ALA A 292 -8.57 -7.61 6.91
N ALA A 293 -8.02 -7.73 5.70
CA ALA A 293 -8.76 -8.22 4.53
C ALA A 293 -9.34 -9.63 4.72
N ALA A 294 -8.58 -10.54 5.35
CA ALA A 294 -9.06 -11.89 5.68
C ALA A 294 -10.21 -11.85 6.71
N THR A 295 -10.16 -10.93 7.68
CA THR A 295 -11.23 -10.78 8.66
C THR A 295 -12.52 -10.27 8.03
N VAL A 296 -12.45 -9.30 7.12
CA VAL A 296 -13.65 -8.84 6.40
C VAL A 296 -14.31 -10.00 5.66
N GLN A 297 -13.53 -10.81 4.94
CA GLN A 297 -14.05 -11.99 4.23
C GLN A 297 -14.62 -13.01 5.22
N ALA A 298 -13.96 -13.24 6.36
CA ALA A 298 -14.45 -14.14 7.39
C ALA A 298 -15.81 -13.69 7.96
N VAL A 299 -15.97 -12.40 8.27
CA VAL A 299 -17.23 -11.84 8.78
C VAL A 299 -18.35 -11.99 7.75
N LEU A 300 -18.08 -11.66 6.48
CA LEU A 300 -19.06 -11.83 5.40
C LEU A 300 -19.36 -13.31 5.07
N GLY A 301 -18.49 -14.23 5.48
CA GLY A 301 -18.67 -15.68 5.46
C GLY A 301 -19.45 -16.23 6.67
N GLY A 302 -19.85 -15.38 7.62
CA GLY A 302 -20.67 -15.78 8.77
C GLY A 302 -19.91 -16.01 10.08
N ALA A 303 -18.66 -15.56 10.20
CA ALA A 303 -17.93 -15.64 11.47
C ALA A 303 -18.73 -15.01 12.63
N LYS A 304 -18.88 -15.74 13.73
CA LYS A 304 -19.64 -15.32 14.91
C LYS A 304 -18.95 -14.20 15.68
N THR A 305 -17.63 -14.32 15.85
CA THR A 305 -16.77 -13.30 16.46
C THR A 305 -15.42 -13.32 15.76
N SER A 306 -14.72 -12.19 15.77
CA SER A 306 -13.33 -12.17 15.31
C SER A 306 -12.42 -11.28 16.15
N LEU A 307 -11.13 -11.62 16.15
CA LEU A 307 -10.06 -10.79 16.67
C LEU A 307 -8.97 -10.65 15.61
N SER A 308 -8.63 -9.42 15.23
CA SER A 308 -7.50 -9.14 14.34
C SER A 308 -6.41 -8.40 15.11
N VAL A 309 -5.19 -8.93 15.10
CA VAL A 309 -4.05 -8.38 15.83
C VAL A 309 -3.01 -7.86 14.86
N ASP A 310 -2.51 -6.64 15.08
CA ASP A 310 -1.37 -6.07 14.34
C ASP A 310 -0.61 -5.06 15.21
N MET A 311 0.68 -4.85 14.93
CA MET A 311 1.51 -3.90 15.70
C MET A 311 1.33 -2.44 15.22
N SER A 312 0.93 -2.26 13.96
CA SER A 312 0.87 -0.98 13.26
C SER A 312 -0.46 -0.27 13.49
N ASN A 313 -0.42 0.90 14.13
CA ASN A 313 -1.59 1.79 14.22
C ASN A 313 -2.14 2.15 12.84
N SER A 314 -1.26 2.45 11.88
CA SER A 314 -1.69 2.85 10.54
C SER A 314 -2.46 1.74 9.83
N TYR A 315 -2.07 0.48 10.03
CA TYR A 315 -2.77 -0.67 9.45
C TYR A 315 -4.09 -0.96 10.17
N LEU A 316 -4.11 -0.85 11.49
CA LEU A 316 -5.36 -1.00 12.25
C LEU A 316 -6.36 0.14 11.95
N ASP A 317 -5.90 1.35 11.74
CA ASP A 317 -6.77 2.45 11.31
C ASP A 317 -7.30 2.23 9.89
N TRP A 318 -6.52 1.59 9.01
CA TRP A 318 -6.98 1.13 7.71
C TRP A 318 -8.00 -0.01 7.83
N ALA A 319 -7.74 -0.99 8.68
CA ALA A 319 -8.67 -2.07 9.00
C ALA A 319 -10.02 -1.53 9.51
N LYS A 320 -10.02 -0.49 10.35
CA LYS A 320 -11.26 0.19 10.79
C LYS A 320 -12.05 0.78 9.61
N ARG A 321 -11.38 1.34 8.60
CA ARG A 321 -12.04 1.84 7.38
C ARG A 321 -12.63 0.68 6.57
N ASN A 322 -11.89 -0.42 6.42
CA ASN A 322 -12.40 -1.63 5.79
C ASN A 322 -13.61 -2.23 6.54
N PHE A 323 -13.59 -2.25 7.87
CA PHE A 323 -14.76 -2.68 8.67
C PHE A 323 -15.96 -1.78 8.43
N SER A 324 -15.72 -0.46 8.38
CA SER A 324 -16.78 0.53 8.14
C SER A 324 -17.38 0.40 6.72
N LEU A 325 -16.57 0.10 5.71
CA LEU A 325 -17.03 -0.14 4.33
C LEU A 325 -17.95 -1.36 4.19
N ASN A 326 -17.89 -2.30 5.14
CA ASN A 326 -18.64 -3.55 5.14
C ASN A 326 -19.64 -3.65 6.30
N GLU A 327 -19.90 -2.54 7.01
CA GLU A 327 -20.87 -2.47 8.11
C GLU A 327 -20.62 -3.51 9.23
N ILE A 328 -19.35 -3.81 9.50
CA ILE A 328 -18.95 -4.81 10.49
C ILE A 328 -19.17 -4.28 11.92
N ASP A 329 -19.87 -5.08 12.73
CA ASP A 329 -20.07 -4.82 14.16
C ASP A 329 -18.76 -4.92 14.94
N LYS A 330 -18.37 -3.82 15.60
CA LYS A 330 -17.08 -3.71 16.29
C LYS A 330 -17.08 -4.38 17.66
N ASP A 331 -18.25 -4.67 18.22
CA ASP A 331 -18.34 -5.35 19.52
C ASP A 331 -18.03 -6.84 19.36
N SER A 332 -18.57 -7.46 18.30
CA SER A 332 -18.33 -8.87 17.95
C SER A 332 -17.02 -9.10 17.18
N HIS A 333 -16.51 -8.07 16.49
CA HIS A 333 -15.32 -8.15 15.64
C HIS A 333 -14.30 -7.08 16.02
N GLN A 334 -13.25 -7.50 16.71
CA GLN A 334 -12.32 -6.61 17.41
C GLN A 334 -10.99 -6.47 16.68
N LEU A 335 -10.42 -5.26 16.77
CA LEU A 335 -9.07 -4.95 16.30
C LEU A 335 -8.20 -4.64 17.51
N LEU A 336 -7.07 -5.34 17.64
CA LEU A 336 -6.16 -5.20 18.77
C LEU A 336 -4.76 -4.81 18.30
N ARG A 337 -4.23 -3.75 18.91
CA ARG A 337 -2.84 -3.36 18.73
C ARG A 337 -1.94 -4.11 19.70
N ALA A 338 -1.20 -5.08 19.20
CA ALA A 338 -0.20 -5.82 19.98
C ALA A 338 0.93 -6.35 19.08
N ASP A 339 2.07 -6.67 19.69
CA ASP A 339 3.04 -7.55 19.04
C ASP A 339 2.43 -8.96 18.98
N CYS A 340 2.26 -9.50 17.77
CA CYS A 340 1.62 -10.81 17.60
C CYS A 340 2.41 -11.95 18.24
N LEU A 341 3.75 -11.84 18.33
CA LEU A 341 4.59 -12.85 18.96
C LEU A 341 4.37 -12.85 20.48
N GLU A 342 4.41 -11.67 21.10
CA GLU A 342 4.18 -11.53 22.55
C GLU A 342 2.74 -11.90 22.91
N TRP A 343 1.78 -11.48 22.09
CA TRP A 343 0.36 -11.76 22.31
C TRP A 343 0.04 -13.25 22.20
N LEU A 344 0.62 -13.93 21.20
CA LEU A 344 0.38 -15.36 20.97
C LEU A 344 1.02 -16.23 22.06
N ALA A 345 2.21 -15.87 22.55
CA ALA A 345 2.91 -16.61 23.60
C ALA A 345 2.17 -16.69 24.95
N VAL A 346 1.29 -15.72 25.23
CA VAL A 346 0.43 -15.70 26.43
C VAL A 346 -1.05 -15.74 26.08
N GLY A 347 -1.37 -16.06 24.82
CA GLY A 347 -2.72 -16.05 24.31
C GLY A 347 -3.59 -17.03 25.09
N GLU A 348 -4.75 -16.56 25.53
CA GLU A 348 -5.78 -17.39 26.11
C GLU A 348 -7.03 -17.28 25.24
N GLY A 349 -7.67 -18.42 24.99
CA GLY A 349 -8.88 -18.48 24.20
C GLY A 349 -8.99 -19.79 23.45
N GLU A 350 -10.13 -19.93 22.80
CA GLU A 350 -10.39 -21.02 21.87
C GLU A 350 -10.93 -20.38 20.59
N TYR A 351 -10.21 -20.59 19.49
CA TYR A 351 -10.62 -20.13 18.17
C TYR A 351 -10.85 -21.33 17.27
N ASP A 352 -11.91 -21.29 16.47
CA ASP A 352 -12.25 -22.43 15.62
C ASP A 352 -11.52 -22.34 14.26
N VAL A 353 -11.15 -21.12 13.84
CA VAL A 353 -10.27 -20.88 12.70
C VAL A 353 -9.26 -19.79 13.07
N ILE A 354 -7.97 -20.08 12.89
CA ILE A 354 -6.88 -19.11 13.08
C ILE A 354 -6.21 -18.89 11.72
N PHE A 355 -6.04 -17.63 11.31
CA PHE A 355 -5.19 -17.25 10.19
C PHE A 355 -3.90 -16.62 10.71
N LEU A 356 -2.77 -17.23 10.35
CA LEU A 356 -1.43 -16.80 10.74
C LEU A 356 -0.61 -16.58 9.46
N ASP A 357 -0.42 -15.32 9.08
CA ASP A 357 0.33 -14.91 7.88
C ASP A 357 1.44 -13.90 8.21
N PRO A 358 2.48 -14.33 8.95
CA PRO A 358 3.57 -13.46 9.34
C PRO A 358 4.44 -13.01 8.14
N PRO A 359 5.07 -11.83 8.24
CA PRO A 359 6.10 -11.43 7.27
C PRO A 359 7.32 -12.37 7.36
N THR A 360 8.06 -12.51 6.25
CA THR A 360 9.29 -13.34 6.23
C THR A 360 10.31 -12.89 7.30
N PHE A 361 10.49 -11.57 7.44
CA PHE A 361 11.33 -10.97 8.47
C PHE A 361 10.62 -9.75 9.06
N SER A 362 10.73 -9.58 10.38
CA SER A 362 10.25 -8.38 11.06
C SER A 362 11.22 -7.92 12.13
N ASN A 363 11.53 -6.62 12.11
CA ASN A 363 12.27 -5.95 13.18
C ASN A 363 11.26 -5.27 14.10
N SER A 364 10.91 -5.90 15.22
CA SER A 364 10.18 -5.17 16.26
C SER A 364 11.17 -4.23 16.96
N LYS A 365 10.99 -2.91 16.81
CA LYS A 365 11.84 -1.89 17.47
C LYS A 365 11.79 -1.96 19.02
N LYS A 366 11.03 -2.90 19.58
CA LYS A 366 10.77 -3.06 21.02
C LYS A 366 11.33 -4.37 21.61
N MET A 367 11.91 -5.27 20.81
CA MET A 367 12.63 -6.46 21.29
C MET A 367 14.00 -6.61 20.63
N ASP A 368 14.94 -7.25 21.34
CA ASP A 368 16.24 -7.71 20.83
C ASP A 368 16.13 -8.93 19.88
N SER A 369 14.94 -9.35 19.49
CA SER A 369 14.71 -10.53 18.63
C SER A 369 14.05 -10.16 17.30
N VAL A 370 14.77 -10.43 16.20
CA VAL A 370 14.26 -10.36 14.82
C VAL A 370 13.46 -11.63 14.52
N LEU A 371 12.21 -11.49 14.06
CA LEU A 371 11.43 -12.61 13.54
C LEU A 371 12.10 -13.12 12.25
N ASP A 372 12.37 -14.41 12.18
CA ASP A 372 12.73 -15.15 10.97
C ASP A 372 11.72 -16.29 10.80
N ILE A 373 10.87 -16.19 9.78
CA ILE A 373 9.77 -17.16 9.64
C ILE A 373 10.25 -18.60 9.46
N GLN A 374 11.43 -18.83 8.89
CA GLN A 374 11.94 -20.20 8.70
C GLN A 374 12.48 -20.80 9.99
N ARG A 375 13.01 -19.96 10.89
CA ARG A 375 13.50 -20.41 12.20
C ARG A 375 12.36 -20.53 13.21
N ASP A 376 11.43 -19.58 13.18
CA ASP A 376 10.49 -19.36 14.28
C ASP A 376 9.10 -19.99 14.03
N HIS A 377 8.78 -20.48 12.83
CA HIS A 377 7.46 -21.05 12.54
C HIS A 377 7.07 -22.24 13.44
N PRO A 378 7.95 -23.15 13.91
CA PRO A 378 7.51 -24.26 14.75
C PRO A 378 6.87 -23.75 16.04
N ARG A 379 7.54 -22.78 16.70
CA ARG A 379 7.02 -22.13 17.91
C ARG A 379 5.70 -21.41 17.64
N LEU A 380 5.61 -20.64 16.55
CA LEU A 380 4.39 -19.90 16.22
C LEU A 380 3.20 -20.80 15.93
N ILE A 381 3.45 -21.93 15.26
CA ILE A 381 2.43 -22.94 15.03
C ILE A 381 2.01 -23.56 16.36
N ASP A 382 2.96 -23.98 17.21
CA ASP A 382 2.64 -24.59 18.51
C ASP A 382 1.81 -23.64 19.40
N GLU A 383 2.18 -22.37 19.50
CA GLU A 383 1.45 -21.36 20.28
C GLU A 383 0.05 -21.10 19.70
N ALA A 384 -0.10 -21.04 18.37
CA ALA A 384 -1.41 -20.92 17.73
C ALA A 384 -2.28 -22.18 17.93
N MET A 385 -1.67 -23.36 17.87
CA MET A 385 -2.36 -24.64 18.09
C MET A 385 -2.82 -24.82 19.55
N ALA A 386 -2.14 -24.20 20.51
CA ALA A 386 -2.53 -24.22 21.92
C ALA A 386 -3.85 -23.47 22.20
N ILE A 387 -4.12 -22.40 21.45
CA ILE A 387 -5.38 -21.62 21.54
C ILE A 387 -6.41 -22.02 20.47
N LEU A 388 -6.13 -23.07 19.70
CA LEU A 388 -7.04 -23.61 18.70
C LEU A 388 -8.06 -24.53 19.39
N ALA A 389 -9.35 -24.27 19.14
CA ALA A 389 -10.45 -25.08 19.65
C ALA A 389 -10.34 -26.54 19.15
N PRO A 390 -10.86 -27.53 19.89
CA PRO A 390 -10.94 -28.90 19.41
C PRO A 390 -11.70 -28.97 18.06
N GLY A 391 -11.07 -29.58 17.04
CA GLY A 391 -11.63 -29.63 15.69
C GLY A 391 -11.49 -28.33 14.88
N GLY A 392 -10.80 -27.33 15.42
CA GLY A 392 -10.46 -26.09 14.71
C GLY A 392 -9.44 -26.29 13.60
N THR A 393 -9.18 -25.24 12.83
CA THR A 393 -8.18 -25.25 11.76
C THR A 393 -7.28 -24.02 11.83
N LEU A 394 -5.97 -24.23 11.84
CA LEU A 394 -4.99 -23.18 11.61
C LEU A 394 -4.68 -23.10 10.11
N VAL A 395 -4.91 -21.93 9.52
CA VAL A 395 -4.48 -21.56 8.18
C VAL A 395 -3.16 -20.81 8.32
N PHE A 396 -2.05 -21.47 8.03
CA PHE A 396 -0.72 -20.90 8.11
C PHE A 396 -0.21 -20.52 6.72
N SER A 397 0.19 -19.27 6.53
CA SER A 397 0.73 -18.78 5.26
C SER A 397 1.99 -17.94 5.47
N ASN A 398 2.81 -17.84 4.43
CA ASN A 398 3.93 -16.91 4.37
C ASN A 398 4.39 -16.73 2.91
N ASN A 399 5.19 -15.69 2.64
CA ASN A 399 5.73 -15.40 1.32
C ASN A 399 7.23 -15.72 1.16
N PHE A 400 7.81 -16.54 2.06
CA PHE A 400 9.21 -16.88 1.97
C PHE A 400 9.46 -17.91 0.86
N ARG A 401 10.10 -17.49 -0.23
CA ARG A 401 10.32 -18.32 -1.45
C ARG A 401 11.08 -19.63 -1.23
N LYS A 402 11.83 -19.74 -0.12
CA LYS A 402 12.62 -20.92 0.25
C LYS A 402 12.08 -21.59 1.51
N PHE A 403 10.84 -21.28 1.90
CA PHE A 403 10.21 -21.87 3.06
C PHE A 403 10.17 -23.38 2.95
N SER A 404 10.54 -24.04 4.04
CA SER A 404 10.32 -25.46 4.27
C SER A 404 9.60 -25.61 5.60
N MET A 405 8.50 -26.39 5.60
CA MET A 405 7.87 -26.79 6.85
C MET A 405 8.85 -27.63 7.67
N ASP A 406 8.82 -27.46 8.99
CA ASP A 406 9.66 -28.22 9.91
C ASP A 406 9.04 -29.61 10.13
N GLU A 407 9.88 -30.63 10.16
CA GLU A 407 9.45 -32.02 10.26
C GLU A 407 8.76 -32.28 11.62
N ASP A 408 9.25 -31.66 12.70
CA ASP A 408 8.70 -31.86 14.04
C ASP A 408 7.26 -31.32 14.14
N VAL A 409 6.90 -30.31 13.36
CA VAL A 409 5.51 -29.80 13.26
C VAL A 409 4.61 -30.85 12.64
N SER A 410 5.12 -31.55 11.61
CA SER A 410 4.37 -32.60 10.90
C SER A 410 4.23 -33.87 11.75
N ASP A 411 5.14 -34.10 12.69
CA ASP A 411 5.05 -35.20 13.66
C ASP A 411 4.00 -34.93 14.76
N ARG A 412 3.75 -33.65 15.08
CA ARG A 412 2.79 -33.24 16.13
C ARG A 412 1.37 -33.02 15.62
N TYR A 413 1.21 -32.61 14.37
CA TYR A 413 -0.07 -32.14 13.82
C TYR A 413 -0.36 -32.73 12.45
N GLN A 414 -1.64 -32.72 12.10
CA GLN A 414 -2.06 -33.00 10.72
C GLN A 414 -1.77 -31.75 9.87
N VAL A 415 -0.74 -31.83 9.04
CA VAL A 415 -0.28 -30.73 8.19
C VAL A 415 -0.57 -31.04 6.72
N GLU A 416 -1.38 -30.20 6.08
CA GLU A 416 -1.74 -30.31 4.66
C GLU A 416 -1.21 -29.10 3.88
N ASN A 417 -0.41 -29.33 2.84
CA ASN A 417 0.02 -28.27 1.93
C ASN A 417 -1.09 -27.98 0.92
N ILE A 418 -1.60 -26.74 0.92
CA ILE A 418 -2.65 -26.28 0.00
C ILE A 418 -2.17 -25.12 -0.89
N THR A 419 -0.86 -24.98 -1.07
CA THR A 419 -0.27 -23.87 -1.86
C THR A 419 -0.79 -23.89 -3.29
N ASP A 420 -0.78 -25.03 -3.96
CA ASP A 420 -1.19 -25.14 -5.36
C ASP A 420 -2.69 -24.83 -5.58
N SER A 421 -3.54 -25.17 -4.61
CA SER A 421 -4.99 -24.90 -4.66
C SER A 421 -5.34 -23.46 -4.32
N THR A 422 -4.38 -22.68 -3.81
CA THR A 422 -4.58 -21.28 -3.41
C THR A 422 -3.98 -20.28 -4.40
N LEU A 423 -3.68 -20.71 -5.63
CA LEU A 423 -3.19 -19.85 -6.72
C LEU A 423 -4.27 -19.63 -7.79
N ASP A 424 -4.68 -18.37 -7.97
CA ASP A 424 -5.55 -17.98 -9.08
C ASP A 424 -4.77 -17.89 -10.42
N PRO A 425 -5.46 -17.97 -11.58
CA PRO A 425 -4.85 -17.88 -12.90
C PRO A 425 -3.95 -16.65 -13.15
N ASP A 426 -4.20 -15.53 -12.47
CA ASP A 426 -3.40 -14.30 -12.59
C ASP A 426 -2.00 -14.42 -11.93
N PHE A 427 -1.77 -15.44 -11.11
CA PHE A 427 -0.48 -15.70 -10.44
C PHE A 427 0.20 -17.02 -10.83
N GLN A 428 -0.37 -17.81 -11.74
CA GLN A 428 0.14 -19.15 -12.10
C GLN A 428 1.58 -19.20 -12.62
N ARG A 429 2.14 -18.10 -13.16
CA ARG A 429 3.55 -18.06 -13.59
C ARG A 429 4.53 -18.01 -12.42
N ASN A 430 4.09 -17.52 -11.27
CA ASN A 430 4.89 -17.32 -10.07
C ASN A 430 4.35 -18.21 -8.95
N GLN A 431 4.61 -19.52 -9.06
CA GLN A 431 4.13 -20.53 -8.12
C GLN A 431 4.77 -20.44 -6.72
N LYS A 432 5.77 -19.58 -6.53
CA LYS A 432 6.46 -19.38 -5.25
C LYS A 432 6.15 -18.01 -4.63
N ILE A 433 4.97 -17.46 -4.93
CA ILE A 433 4.56 -16.15 -4.42
C ILE A 433 4.15 -16.20 -2.95
N HIS A 434 3.48 -17.29 -2.54
CA HIS A 434 3.18 -17.63 -1.16
C HIS A 434 3.21 -19.15 -0.95
N ASN A 435 3.25 -19.56 0.31
CA ASN A 435 3.01 -20.93 0.77
C ASN A 435 1.76 -20.89 1.65
N CYS A 436 0.94 -21.94 1.60
CA CYS A 436 -0.26 -22.03 2.44
C CYS A 436 -0.48 -23.46 2.92
N TRP A 437 -0.80 -23.59 4.21
CA TRP A 437 -0.95 -24.87 4.91
C TRP A 437 -2.20 -24.86 5.77
N LEU A 438 -2.88 -26.01 5.84
CA LEU A 438 -3.91 -26.27 6.84
C LEU A 438 -3.29 -27.17 7.92
N ILE A 439 -3.43 -26.75 9.17
CA ILE A 439 -2.87 -27.47 10.32
C ILE A 439 -4.00 -27.75 11.32
N LYS A 440 -4.11 -29.01 11.74
CA LYS A 440 -5.16 -29.48 12.67
C LYS A 440 -4.57 -30.38 13.74
N LYS A 441 -5.22 -30.43 14.91
CA LYS A 441 -4.91 -31.41 15.96
C LYS A 441 -5.23 -32.82 15.45
N GLU A 442 -4.50 -33.83 15.89
CA GLU A 442 -4.87 -35.21 15.60
C GLU A 442 -6.22 -35.58 16.24
N GLN A 443 -6.97 -36.45 15.57
CA GLN A 443 -8.24 -36.96 16.07
C GLN A 443 -8.08 -37.65 17.44
N SER A 444 -6.95 -38.35 17.63
CA SER A 444 -6.58 -39.05 18.87
C SER A 444 -6.42 -38.09 20.06
N ASP A 445 -5.89 -36.90 19.82
CA ASP A 445 -5.65 -35.88 20.85
C ASP A 445 -6.93 -35.09 21.17
N ILE A 446 -7.79 -34.86 20.17
CA ILE A 446 -9.13 -34.30 20.39
C ILE A 446 -9.94 -35.20 21.33
N GLU A 447 -9.90 -36.52 21.12
CA GLU A 447 -10.62 -37.47 21.97
C GLU A 447 -10.08 -37.52 23.41
N LYS A 448 -8.77 -37.39 23.61
CA LYS A 448 -8.14 -37.27 24.94
C LYS A 448 -8.53 -35.98 25.65
N GLU A 449 -8.43 -34.82 25.00
CA GLU A 449 -8.82 -33.52 25.57
C GLU A 449 -10.31 -33.51 25.97
N GLN A 450 -11.18 -34.08 25.13
CA GLN A 450 -12.61 -34.22 25.45
C GLN A 450 -12.86 -35.22 26.59
N SER A 451 -12.05 -36.27 26.73
CA SER A 451 -12.14 -37.23 27.84
C SER A 451 -11.71 -36.59 29.16
N ASP A 452 -10.60 -35.85 29.17
CA ASP A 452 -10.06 -35.25 30.38
C ASP A 452 -10.89 -34.04 30.86
N SER A 453 -11.39 -33.20 29.95
CA SER A 453 -12.36 -32.15 30.29
C SER A 453 -13.66 -32.72 30.88
N ARG A 454 -14.18 -33.86 30.36
CA ARG A 454 -15.33 -34.56 30.96
C ARG A 454 -15.02 -35.12 32.34
N LYS A 455 -13.81 -35.63 32.59
CA LYS A 455 -13.38 -36.10 33.92
C LYS A 455 -13.30 -34.94 34.91
N GLU A 456 -12.71 -33.81 34.53
CA GLU A 456 -12.64 -32.62 35.39
C GLU A 456 -14.02 -32.05 35.74
N GLN A 457 -14.93 -31.96 34.76
CA GLN A 457 -16.32 -31.57 35.02
C GLN A 457 -17.08 -32.60 35.89
N GLY A 458 -16.75 -33.89 35.76
CA GLY A 458 -17.29 -34.98 36.59
C GLY A 458 -16.79 -34.94 38.04
N VAL A 459 -15.53 -34.56 38.26
CA VAL A 459 -14.93 -34.36 39.59
C VAL A 459 -15.54 -33.14 40.28
N TYR A 460 -15.75 -32.04 39.55
CA TYR A 460 -16.44 -30.85 40.08
C TYR A 460 -17.92 -31.10 40.43
N LYS A 461 -18.63 -31.94 39.66
CA LYS A 461 -20.00 -32.36 40.01
C LYS A 461 -20.07 -33.27 41.24
N LYS A 462 -19.05 -34.10 41.50
CA LYS A 462 -18.95 -34.90 42.73
C LYS A 462 -18.60 -34.06 43.97
N ALA A 463 -17.82 -32.99 43.81
CA ALA A 463 -17.44 -32.09 44.90
C ALA A 463 -18.57 -31.14 45.37
N LYS A 464 -19.62 -30.93 44.56
CA LYS A 464 -20.76 -30.03 44.89
C LYS A 464 -21.98 -30.71 45.52
N ASN A 465 -21.90 -31.97 45.94
CA ASN A 465 -23.03 -32.61 46.64
C ASN A 465 -22.63 -33.22 48.00
N PRO A 466 -22.41 -32.40 49.05
CA PRO A 466 -22.12 -32.89 50.40
C PRO A 466 -23.37 -33.32 51.20
N TRP A 467 -24.57 -33.36 50.59
CA TRP A 467 -25.82 -33.69 51.29
C TRP A 467 -26.57 -34.87 50.67
N LYS A 468 -25.92 -36.02 50.59
CA LYS A 468 -26.61 -37.33 50.49
C LYS A 468 -25.86 -38.37 51.31
N LYS A 469 -26.15 -38.41 52.60
CA LYS A 469 -26.18 -39.63 53.42
C LYS A 469 -27.34 -39.51 54.39
#